data_AF-A0A9D8BRD7-F1
#
_entry.id   AF-A0A9D8BRD7-F1
#
_cell.length_a   1.000
_cell.length_b   1.000
_cell.length_c   1.000
_cell.angle_alpha   90.00
_cell.angle_beta   90.00
_cell.angle_gamma   90.00
#
_symmetry.space_group_name_H-M   'P 1'
#
loop_
_entity.id
_entity.type
_entity.pdbx_description
1 polymer ?
#
loop_
_entity_poly.entity_id
_entity_poly.type
_entity_poly.pdbx_seq_one_letter_code
_entity_poly.pdbx_strand_id
1 'polypeptide(L)'
;MIVSGLLLSKARAEEQGGPPRFNGLGLHLGNLSRLSNAQTRSISPENFTGEKGKGGMATEGTNARAAVGLGQGWKISPSIDIEAGQTFTLADIKGPGAIQQIWMTPTGEWRKSIIRIYWDGQKNPSVECPVGDFFCMGWG
;
A
#
# COMPACT_ATOMS: atom_id res chain seq x y z
N MET A 1 4.64 12.86 -3.11
CA MET A 1 4.67 11.43 -3.58
C MET A 1 3.24 10.92 -3.76
N ILE A 2 2.83 10.49 -4.96
CA ILE A 2 1.51 9.84 -5.15
C ILE A 2 1.70 8.35 -4.87
N VAL A 3 1.10 7.81 -3.81
CA VAL A 3 1.04 6.35 -3.56
C VAL A 3 -0.36 5.90 -3.94
N SER A 4 -0.49 4.91 -4.81
CA SER A 4 -1.78 4.40 -5.28
C SER A 4 -1.74 2.90 -5.16
N GLY A 5 -2.18 2.44 -4.00
CA GLY A 5 -2.49 1.05 -3.76
C GLY A 5 -1.29 0.24 -3.28
N LEU A 6 -1.42 -0.20 -2.04
CA LEU A 6 -0.80 -1.42 -1.55
C LEU A 6 -1.89 -2.48 -1.45
N LEU A 7 -1.99 -3.40 -2.43
CA LEU A 7 -2.99 -4.48 -2.37
C LEU A 7 -2.51 -5.57 -1.41
N LEU A 8 -3.22 -5.75 -0.29
CA LEU A 8 -2.88 -6.73 0.73
C LEU A 8 -3.94 -7.81 0.87
N SER A 9 -3.57 -9.09 0.89
CA SER A 9 -4.47 -10.20 1.25
C SER A 9 -4.25 -10.64 2.69
N LYS A 10 -5.29 -10.62 3.55
CA LYS A 10 -5.28 -11.23 4.90
C LYS A 10 -5.94 -12.61 4.87
N ALA A 11 -5.23 -13.67 5.25
CA ALA A 11 -5.81 -15.01 5.42
C ALA A 11 -6.39 -15.19 6.85
N ARG A 12 -7.55 -15.84 6.98
CA ARG A 12 -8.11 -16.31 8.28
C ARG A 12 -7.51 -17.67 8.64
N ALA A 13 -7.40 -17.96 9.94
CA ALA A 13 -7.06 -19.30 10.45
C ALA A 13 -8.17 -20.31 10.07
N GLU A 14 -7.77 -21.50 9.59
CA GLU A 14 -8.66 -22.57 9.14
C GLU A 14 -9.08 -23.50 10.29
N GLU A 15 -10.37 -23.83 10.33
CA GLU A 15 -10.95 -24.95 11.07
C GLU A 15 -10.68 -26.25 10.28
N GLN A 16 -10.18 -27.29 10.97
CA GLN A 16 -9.64 -28.51 10.35
C GLN A 16 -10.76 -29.46 9.87
N GLY A 17 -10.73 -29.86 8.59
CA GLY A 17 -11.60 -30.94 8.09
C GLY A 17 -11.72 -31.10 6.56
N GLY A 18 -11.16 -30.19 5.74
CA GLY A 18 -11.19 -30.28 4.27
C GLY A 18 -9.84 -29.99 3.62
N PRO A 19 -9.69 -30.20 2.29
CA PRO A 19 -8.48 -29.79 1.58
C PRO A 19 -8.27 -28.28 1.75
N PRO A 20 -7.02 -27.80 1.90
CA PRO A 20 -6.74 -26.41 2.19
C PRO A 20 -7.38 -25.52 1.13
N ARG A 21 -8.18 -24.54 1.57
CA ARG A 21 -8.80 -23.61 0.64
C ARG A 21 -7.71 -22.78 -0.03
N PHE A 22 -8.00 -22.27 -1.22
CA PHE A 22 -7.07 -21.37 -1.89
C PHE A 22 -6.84 -20.14 -1.00
N ASN A 23 -5.60 -19.85 -0.64
CA ASN A 23 -5.26 -18.74 0.26
C ASN A 23 -5.22 -17.38 -0.45
N GLY A 24 -5.36 -17.34 -1.78
CA GLY A 24 -5.33 -16.12 -2.59
C GLY A 24 -3.94 -15.71 -3.08
N LEU A 25 -2.89 -16.49 -2.78
CA LEU A 25 -1.53 -16.26 -3.24
C LEU A 25 -1.16 -17.18 -4.41
N GLY A 26 -0.11 -16.84 -5.17
CA GLY A 26 0.32 -17.64 -6.31
C GLY A 26 -0.70 -17.65 -7.45
N LEU A 27 -1.36 -16.52 -7.71
CA LEU A 27 -2.33 -16.36 -8.79
C LEU A 27 -1.68 -16.63 -10.15
N HIS A 28 -2.33 -17.48 -10.94
CA HIS A 28 -1.96 -17.81 -12.32
C HIS A 28 -3.21 -18.22 -13.11
N LEU A 29 -3.11 -18.33 -14.44
CA LEU A 29 -4.28 -18.61 -15.29
C LEU A 29 -5.05 -19.88 -14.88
N GLY A 30 -4.34 -20.94 -14.47
CA GLY A 30 -4.96 -22.18 -14.00
C GLY A 30 -5.71 -22.12 -12.65
N ASN A 31 -5.61 -21.03 -11.88
CA ASN A 31 -6.26 -20.92 -10.57
C ASN A 31 -7.07 -19.62 -10.37
N LEU A 32 -7.19 -18.80 -11.42
CA LEU A 32 -7.90 -17.51 -11.37
C LEU A 32 -9.36 -17.62 -10.93
N SER A 33 -10.01 -18.75 -11.24
CA SER A 33 -11.40 -19.03 -10.87
C SER A 33 -11.59 -19.49 -9.42
N ARG A 34 -10.51 -19.76 -8.67
CA ARG A 34 -10.60 -20.26 -7.30
C ARG A 34 -10.98 -19.13 -6.35
N LEU A 35 -12.01 -19.38 -5.53
CA LEU A 35 -12.39 -18.48 -4.45
C LEU A 35 -11.42 -18.62 -3.28
N SER A 36 -11.08 -17.48 -2.68
CA SER A 36 -10.25 -17.38 -1.48
C SER A 36 -10.99 -16.63 -0.38
N ASN A 37 -10.69 -16.98 0.88
CA ASN A 37 -11.14 -16.23 2.06
C ASN A 37 -10.23 -15.03 2.38
N ALA A 38 -9.24 -14.75 1.53
CA ALA A 38 -8.37 -13.60 1.63
C ALA A 38 -9.17 -12.30 1.66
N GLN A 39 -8.83 -11.41 2.59
CA GLN A 39 -9.40 -10.07 2.62
C GLN A 39 -8.46 -9.08 1.96
N THR A 40 -8.92 -8.41 0.90
CA THR A 40 -8.13 -7.38 0.21
C THR A 40 -8.19 -6.04 0.95
N ARG A 41 -7.07 -5.33 0.99
CA ARG A 41 -6.95 -3.95 1.51
C ARG A 41 -6.12 -3.12 0.54
N SER A 42 -6.36 -1.82 0.50
CA SER A 42 -5.59 -0.87 -0.32
C SER A 42 -5.22 0.34 0.53
N ILE A 43 -3.93 0.46 0.86
CA ILE A 43 -3.40 1.61 1.60
C ILE A 43 -2.98 2.71 0.60
N SER A 44 -3.36 3.95 0.89
CA SER A 44 -3.03 5.12 0.08
C SER A 44 -3.05 6.39 0.94
N PRO A 45 -2.63 7.56 0.40
CA PRO A 45 -2.71 8.84 1.08
C PRO A 45 -4.15 9.28 1.45
N GLU A 46 -5.16 8.62 0.87
CA GLU A 46 -6.58 8.80 1.19
C GLU A 46 -7.09 7.81 2.25
N ASN A 47 -6.33 6.75 2.54
CA ASN A 47 -6.74 5.65 3.40
C ASN A 47 -5.52 4.94 3.99
N PHE A 48 -4.89 5.55 4.98
CA PHE A 48 -3.65 5.03 5.59
C PHE A 48 -3.86 3.70 6.34
N THR A 49 -5.08 3.38 6.76
CA THR A 49 -5.42 2.11 7.42
C THR A 49 -5.80 1.01 6.43
N GLY A 50 -6.11 1.37 5.19
CA GLY A 50 -6.60 0.47 4.15
C GLY A 50 -8.00 -0.08 4.40
N GLU A 51 -8.75 0.48 5.36
CA GLU A 51 -10.08 0.02 5.74
C GLU A 51 -11.08 0.01 4.57
N LYS A 52 -12.02 -0.94 4.62
CA LYS A 52 -13.03 -1.11 3.57
C LYS A 52 -13.92 0.13 3.51
N GLY A 53 -14.07 0.70 2.31
CA GLY A 53 -14.93 1.87 2.08
C GLY A 53 -14.36 3.19 2.59
N LYS A 54 -13.07 3.25 2.98
CA LYS A 54 -12.43 4.47 3.47
C LYS A 54 -11.61 5.24 2.42
N GLY A 55 -11.49 4.73 1.20
CA GLY A 55 -10.86 5.48 0.11
C GLY A 55 -11.72 6.68 -0.33
N GLY A 56 -11.08 7.82 -0.62
CA GLY A 56 -11.75 9.04 -1.04
C GLY A 56 -12.53 9.75 0.07
N MET A 57 -12.27 9.40 1.32
CA MET A 57 -12.96 9.98 2.48
C MET A 57 -12.23 11.20 3.07
N ALA A 58 -11.06 11.58 2.55
CA ALA A 58 -10.35 12.76 3.02
C ALA A 58 -11.16 14.03 2.77
N THR A 59 -11.15 14.96 3.72
CA THR A 59 -11.76 16.30 3.59
C THR A 59 -10.71 17.40 3.40
N GLU A 60 -9.45 17.07 3.65
CA GLU A 60 -8.29 17.94 3.53
C GLU A 60 -7.15 17.16 2.86
N GLY A 61 -6.18 17.86 2.29
CA GLY A 61 -5.03 17.25 1.65
C GLY A 61 -4.44 18.08 0.53
N THR A 62 -3.43 17.51 -0.14
CA THR A 62 -2.61 18.20 -1.15
C THR A 62 -3.40 18.69 -2.36
N ASN A 63 -4.61 18.19 -2.59
CA ASN A 63 -5.46 18.57 -3.72
C ASN A 63 -6.81 19.19 -3.30
N ALA A 64 -6.97 19.55 -2.02
CA ALA A 64 -8.23 20.08 -1.49
C ALA A 64 -8.75 21.30 -2.26
N ARG A 65 -7.84 22.20 -2.68
CA ARG A 65 -8.20 23.39 -3.46
C ARG A 65 -8.78 23.06 -4.85
N ALA A 66 -8.27 22.03 -5.50
CA ALA A 66 -8.75 21.62 -6.82
C ALA A 66 -10.06 20.80 -6.74
N ALA A 67 -10.36 20.24 -5.56
CA ALA A 67 -11.56 19.47 -5.30
C ALA A 67 -12.71 20.29 -4.70
N VAL A 68 -12.56 21.62 -4.60
CA VAL A 68 -13.60 22.51 -4.06
C VAL A 68 -14.90 22.33 -4.83
N GLY A 69 -15.99 22.07 -4.09
CA GLY A 69 -17.33 21.90 -4.65
C GLY A 69 -17.66 20.52 -5.21
N LEU A 70 -16.70 19.57 -5.25
CA LEU A 70 -16.95 18.21 -5.72
C LEU A 70 -17.61 17.30 -4.65
N GLY A 71 -17.45 17.66 -3.37
CA GLY A 71 -17.94 16.88 -2.22
C GLY A 71 -17.00 15.74 -1.81
N GLN A 72 -17.35 15.06 -0.71
CA GLN A 72 -16.60 13.91 -0.19
C GLN A 72 -16.84 12.68 -1.09
N GLY A 73 -15.79 11.87 -1.31
CA GLY A 73 -15.78 10.74 -2.25
C GLY A 73 -14.83 10.94 -3.44
N TRP A 74 -14.38 12.17 -3.67
CA TRP A 74 -13.34 12.51 -4.66
C TRP A 74 -11.93 12.46 -4.07
N LYS A 75 -10.91 12.43 -4.93
CA LYS A 75 -9.49 12.32 -4.54
C LYS A 75 -8.93 13.67 -4.06
N ILE A 76 -9.20 14.00 -2.80
CA ILE A 76 -8.84 15.27 -2.14
C ILE A 76 -7.39 15.30 -1.64
N SER A 77 -6.85 14.17 -1.22
CA SER A 77 -5.48 13.97 -0.75
C SER A 77 -4.77 12.84 -1.51
N PRO A 78 -4.36 13.07 -2.77
CA PRO A 78 -3.73 12.03 -3.59
C PRO A 78 -2.28 11.70 -3.19
N SER A 79 -1.65 12.54 -2.36
CA SER A 79 -0.22 12.46 -2.07
C SER A 79 0.07 12.85 -0.63
N ILE A 80 1.27 12.48 -0.19
CA ILE A 80 1.89 13.00 1.02
C ILE A 80 3.09 13.86 0.65
N ASP A 81 3.33 14.87 1.48
CA ASP A 81 4.53 15.68 1.49
C ASP A 81 5.44 15.20 2.61
N ILE A 82 6.73 15.03 2.28
CA ILE A 82 7.75 14.53 3.20
C ILE A 82 8.90 15.54 3.14
N GLU A 83 9.14 16.20 4.27
CA GLU A 83 10.18 17.21 4.39
C GLU A 83 11.59 16.59 4.40
N ALA A 84 12.60 17.44 4.17
CA ALA A 84 13.99 17.00 4.19
C ALA A 84 14.36 16.36 5.55
N GLY A 85 14.87 15.13 5.54
CA GLY A 85 15.22 14.37 6.74
C GLY A 85 14.03 13.75 7.49
N GLN A 86 12.80 14.02 7.06
CA GLN A 86 11.61 13.43 7.67
C GLN A 86 11.49 11.95 7.30
N THR A 87 11.11 11.13 8.27
CA THR A 87 10.66 9.75 8.04
C THR A 87 9.15 9.70 8.17
N PHE A 88 8.47 9.10 7.19
CA PHE A 88 7.01 8.93 7.17
C PHE A 88 6.66 7.45 7.04
N THR A 89 5.73 6.98 7.87
CA THR A 89 5.23 5.60 7.83
C THR A 89 4.13 5.49 6.79
N LEU A 90 4.43 4.93 5.61
CA LEU A 90 3.47 4.75 4.53
C LEU A 90 2.36 3.74 4.87
N ALA A 91 2.71 2.67 5.59
CA ALA A 91 1.79 1.60 5.99
C ALA A 91 2.29 0.94 7.29
N ASP A 92 1.39 0.77 8.26
CA ASP A 92 1.59 -0.08 9.43
C ASP A 92 0.52 -1.18 9.43
N ILE A 93 0.93 -2.41 9.18
CA ILE A 93 0.02 -3.52 8.89
C ILE A 93 0.14 -4.55 10.00
N LYS A 94 -0.99 -4.80 10.67
CA LYS A 94 -1.07 -5.84 11.72
C LYS A 94 -1.62 -7.16 11.19
N GLY A 95 -1.02 -8.25 11.66
CA GLY A 95 -1.41 -9.61 11.35
C GLY A 95 -0.82 -10.13 10.03
N PRO A 96 -1.06 -11.42 9.71
CA PRO A 96 -0.48 -12.05 8.53
C PRO A 96 -1.10 -11.52 7.24
N GLY A 97 -0.28 -11.44 6.20
CA GLY A 97 -0.72 -11.12 4.84
C GLY A 97 0.45 -11.03 3.87
N ALA A 98 0.13 -10.70 2.61
CA ALA A 98 1.13 -10.49 1.57
C ALA A 98 0.91 -9.17 0.84
N ILE A 99 2.00 -8.44 0.60
CA ILE A 99 2.06 -7.31 -0.33
C ILE A 99 2.07 -7.87 -1.76
N GLN A 100 0.98 -7.65 -2.49
CA GLN A 100 0.84 -8.16 -3.87
C GLN A 100 1.18 -7.10 -4.92
N GLN A 101 1.09 -5.82 -4.59
CA GLN A 101 1.33 -4.72 -5.52
C GLN A 101 1.70 -3.45 -4.76
N ILE A 102 2.72 -2.74 -5.25
CA ILE A 102 3.10 -1.40 -4.80
C ILE A 102 3.13 -0.51 -6.04
N TRP A 103 2.52 0.67 -5.98
CA TRP A 103 2.70 1.71 -6.99
C TRP A 103 2.94 3.02 -6.30
N MET A 104 3.88 3.80 -6.83
CA MET A 104 4.11 5.16 -6.41
C MET A 104 4.76 6.00 -7.50
N THR A 105 4.55 7.31 -7.41
CA THR A 105 5.22 8.34 -8.21
C THR A 105 5.87 9.34 -7.25
N PRO A 106 7.15 9.14 -6.91
CA PRO A 106 7.94 10.13 -6.18
C PRO A 106 8.18 11.39 -7.03
N THR A 107 8.37 12.53 -6.36
CA THR A 107 8.73 13.81 -6.98
C THR A 107 10.16 14.17 -6.62
N GLY A 108 10.82 15.01 -7.42
CA GLY A 108 12.23 15.39 -7.19
C GLY A 108 13.22 14.30 -7.57
N GLU A 109 14.38 14.27 -6.92
CA GLU A 109 15.44 13.28 -7.15
C GLU A 109 15.15 11.98 -6.40
N TRP A 110 14.86 10.90 -7.13
CA TRP A 110 14.37 9.65 -6.54
C TRP A 110 15.42 8.95 -5.68
N ARG A 111 16.71 9.17 -5.95
CA ARG A 111 17.78 8.61 -5.12
C ARG A 111 17.91 9.22 -3.73
N LYS A 112 17.29 10.38 -3.49
CA LYS A 112 17.26 11.05 -2.18
C LYS A 112 16.14 10.56 -1.27
N SER A 113 15.21 9.76 -1.79
CA SER A 113 14.13 9.14 -1.03
C SER A 113 14.45 7.67 -0.77
N ILE A 114 14.50 7.25 0.50
CA ILE A 114 14.79 5.87 0.89
C ILE A 114 13.49 5.15 1.24
N ILE A 115 13.25 3.99 0.64
CA ILE A 115 12.17 3.08 1.05
C ILE A 115 12.71 2.06 2.04
N ARG A 116 11.97 1.84 3.14
CA ARG A 116 12.28 0.85 4.16
C ARG A 116 11.11 -0.08 4.39
N ILE A 117 11.37 -1.38 4.44
CA ILE A 117 10.35 -2.40 4.73
C ILE A 117 10.84 -3.27 5.89
N TYR A 118 9.97 -3.38 6.90
CA TYR A 118 10.20 -4.13 8.13
C TYR A 118 9.17 -5.25 8.21
N TRP A 119 9.62 -6.47 8.46
CA TRP A 119 8.76 -7.63 8.66
C TRP A 119 8.75 -8.04 10.13
N ASP A 120 7.62 -8.57 10.60
CA ASP A 120 7.48 -9.24 11.90
C ASP A 120 8.05 -8.48 13.11
N GLY A 121 7.92 -7.14 13.11
CA GLY A 121 8.35 -6.29 14.22
C GLY A 121 9.87 -6.19 14.41
N GLN A 122 10.66 -6.57 13.40
CA GLN A 122 12.11 -6.48 13.45
C GLN A 122 12.60 -5.02 13.55
N LYS A 123 13.69 -4.80 14.29
CA LYS A 123 14.30 -3.48 14.46
C LYS A 123 15.02 -2.98 13.22
N ASN A 124 15.65 -3.90 12.48
CA ASN A 124 16.38 -3.59 11.25
C ASN A 124 15.48 -3.85 10.04
N PRO A 125 15.51 -2.99 9.01
CA PRO A 125 14.73 -3.21 7.80
C PRO A 125 15.29 -4.40 7.02
N SER A 126 14.41 -5.20 6.42
CA SER A 126 14.80 -6.26 5.49
C SER A 126 14.98 -5.76 4.05
N VAL A 127 14.36 -4.61 3.74
CA VAL A 127 14.58 -3.87 2.50
C VAL A 127 14.91 -2.43 2.87
N GLU A 128 16.06 -1.93 2.44
CA GLU A 128 16.46 -0.53 2.58
C GLU A 128 17.27 -0.13 1.34
N CYS A 129 16.70 0.75 0.51
CA CYS A 129 17.37 1.25 -0.68
C CYS A 129 16.71 2.56 -1.16
N PRO A 130 17.37 3.31 -2.05
CA PRO A 130 16.70 4.41 -2.72
C PRO A 130 15.46 3.92 -3.47
N VAL A 131 14.38 4.69 -3.43
CA VAL A 131 13.09 4.31 -4.02
C VAL A 131 13.21 4.11 -5.53
N GLY A 132 14.06 4.90 -6.20
CA GLY A 132 14.35 4.73 -7.62
C GLY A 132 14.96 3.36 -7.92
N ASP A 133 16.00 2.98 -7.17
CA ASP A 133 16.68 1.70 -7.36
C ASP A 133 15.74 0.51 -7.09
N PHE A 134 14.86 0.61 -6.09
CA PHE A 134 13.82 -0.42 -5.82
C PHE A 134 12.91 -0.68 -7.03
N PHE A 135 12.56 0.38 -7.78
CA PHE A 135 11.71 0.29 -8.97
C PHE A 135 12.50 0.21 -10.28
N CYS A 136 13.80 -0.12 -10.23
CA CYS A 136 14.68 -0.19 -11.40
C CYS A 136 14.79 1.14 -12.19
N MET A 137 14.58 2.27 -11.51
CA MET A 137 14.65 3.61 -12.06
C MET A 137 15.96 4.26 -11.64
N GLY A 138 16.98 4.09 -12.48
CA GLY A 138 18.33 4.58 -12.23
C GLY A 138 18.55 6.08 -12.47
N TRP A 139 17.49 6.85 -12.69
CA TRP A 139 17.57 8.30 -12.89
C TRP A 139 17.54 9.00 -11.53
N GLY A 140 18.50 9.89 -11.32
CA GLY A 140 18.68 10.68 -10.10
C GLY A 140 19.41 11.95 -10.46
#